data_AF-E8LYB2-F1
#
_entry.id   AF-E8LYB2-F1
#
_cell.length_a   1.000
_cell.length_b   1.000
_cell.length_c   1.000
_cell.angle_alpha   90.00
_cell.angle_beta   90.00
_cell.angle_gamma   90.00
#
_symmetry.space_group_name_H-M   'P 1'
#
loop_
_entity.id
_entity.type
_entity.pdbx_description
1 polymer ?
#
loop_
_entity_poly.entity_id
_entity_poly.type
_entity_poly.pdbx_seq_one_letter_code
_entity_poly.pdbx_strand_id
1 'polypeptide(L)'
;MYQRFENNIKTADKRFVRLGLIELQERDSENNILASNVWRPDRKGGVAGLLMRQQSQQNTYYMTNHLGHGKYRDGTYNEDGKKLRC
;
A
#
# COMPACT_ATOMS: atom_id res chain seq x y z
N MET A 1 16.27 -6.54 -0.51
CA MET A 1 16.65 -5.71 0.66
C MET A 1 16.86 -4.29 0.17
N TYR A 2 16.36 -3.28 0.87
CA TYR A 2 16.50 -1.87 0.49
C TYR A 2 17.23 -1.13 1.60
N GLN A 3 18.21 -0.32 1.22
CA GLN A 3 18.97 0.52 2.14
C GLN A 3 18.98 1.94 1.61
N ARG A 4 18.72 2.90 2.50
CA ARG A 4 18.84 4.33 2.22
C ARG A 4 20.04 4.88 2.98
N PHE A 5 20.84 5.67 2.28
CA PHE A 5 21.96 6.41 2.86
C PHE A 5 21.75 7.90 2.61
N GLU A 6 22.01 8.72 3.62
CA GLU A 6 22.06 10.17 3.51
C GLU A 6 23.39 10.64 4.07
N ASN A 7 24.13 11.47 3.31
CA ASN A 7 25.47 11.92 3.69
C ASN A 7 26.40 10.76 4.11
N ASN A 8 26.35 9.63 3.38
CA ASN A 8 27.08 8.39 3.66
C ASN A 8 26.71 7.67 4.98
N ILE A 9 25.65 8.11 5.67
CA ILE A 9 25.14 7.46 6.88
C ILE A 9 23.92 6.63 6.50
N LYS A 10 23.86 5.36 6.95
CA LYS A 10 22.69 4.50 6.73
C LYS A 10 21.51 5.04 7.54
N THR A 11 20.47 5.54 6.88
CA THR A 11 19.30 6.14 7.52
C THR A 11 18.08 5.23 7.55
N ALA A 12 17.99 4.25 6.64
CA ALA A 12 16.92 3.25 6.67
C ALA A 12 17.39 1.90 6.13
N ASP A 13 16.88 0.83 6.72
CA ASP A 13 17.05 -0.55 6.27
C ASP A 13 15.68 -1.22 6.25
N LYS A 14 15.28 -1.71 5.08
CA LYS A 14 13.95 -2.28 4.84
C LYS A 14 14.05 -3.63 4.17
N ARG A 15 13.15 -4.51 4.57
CA ARG A 15 12.94 -5.83 3.98
C ARG A 15 11.53 -5.91 3.41
N PHE A 16 11.38 -6.68 2.35
CA PHE A 16 10.10 -6.87 1.69
C PHE A 16 9.79 -8.35 1.61
N VAL A 17 8.60 -8.74 2.06
CA VAL A 17 8.03 -10.06 1.80
C VAL A 17 7.24 -9.95 0.50
N ARG A 18 7.53 -10.81 -0.48
CA ARG A 18 6.93 -10.77 -1.80
C ARG A 18 6.40 -12.12 -2.23
N LEU A 19 5.35 -12.11 -3.04
CA LEU A 19 4.93 -13.23 -3.87
C LEU A 19 5.19 -12.86 -5.33
N GLY A 20 6.32 -13.31 -5.87
CA GLY A 20 6.80 -12.87 -7.18
C GLY A 20 7.06 -11.36 -7.20
N LEU A 21 6.36 -10.64 -8.08
CA LEU A 21 6.45 -9.18 -8.21
C LEU A 21 5.56 -8.41 -7.22
N ILE A 22 4.73 -9.11 -6.44
CA ILE A 22 3.76 -8.50 -5.53
C ILE A 22 4.39 -8.34 -4.15
N GLU A 23 4.44 -7.10 -3.65
CA GLU A 23 4.89 -6.81 -2.28
C GLU A 23 3.76 -7.03 -1.27
N LEU A 24 3.91 -8.01 -0.39
CA LEU A 24 2.93 -8.32 0.65
C LEU A 24 3.17 -7.54 1.93
N GLN A 25 4.44 -7.40 2.35
CA GLN A 25 4.80 -6.72 3.60
C GLN A 25 6.09 -5.94 3.43
N GLU A 26 6.14 -4.79 4.10
CA GLU A 26 7.37 -4.08 4.40
C GLU A 26 7.73 -4.32 5.86
N ARG A 27 8.99 -4.65 6.11
CA ARG A 27 9.53 -4.96 7.43
C ARG A 27 10.80 -4.17 7.70
N ASP A 28 11.08 -3.94 8.97
CA ASP A 28 12.35 -3.34 9.41
C ASP A 28 13.49 -4.39 9.43
N SER A 29 14.66 -3.97 9.91
CA SER A 29 15.83 -4.84 10.07
C SER A 29 15.65 -5.94 11.13
N GLU A 30 14.78 -5.70 12.12
CA GLU A 30 14.45 -6.62 13.21
C GLU A 30 13.32 -7.59 12.83
N ASN A 31 12.82 -7.49 11.60
CA ASN A 31 11.74 -8.32 11.04
C ASN A 31 10.33 -7.97 11.59
N ASN A 32 10.16 -6.81 12.23
CA ASN A 32 8.84 -6.30 12.58
C ASN A 32 8.11 -5.79 11.33
N ILE A 33 6.78 -5.93 11.30
CA ILE A 33 5.96 -5.46 10.18
C ILE A 33 5.74 -3.96 10.29
N LEU A 34 6.29 -3.20 9.34
CA LEU A 34 6.06 -1.77 9.22
C LEU A 34 4.79 -1.47 8.44
N ALA A 35 4.53 -2.23 7.38
CA ALA A 35 3.31 -2.12 6.60
C ALA A 35 2.90 -3.46 5.96
N SER A 36 1.60 -3.64 5.75
CA SER A 36 1.03 -4.77 5.03
C SER A 36 0.19 -4.28 3.86
N ASN A 37 0.33 -4.93 2.72
CA ASN A 37 -0.42 -4.60 1.51
C ASN A 37 -1.47 -5.67 1.23
N VAL A 38 -2.67 -5.24 0.86
CA VAL A 38 -3.74 -6.11 0.35
C VAL A 38 -3.89 -5.86 -1.14
N TRP A 39 -3.69 -6.94 -1.92
CA TRP A 39 -3.83 -6.93 -3.37
C TRP A 39 -5.12 -7.63 -3.77
N ARG A 40 -5.86 -7.02 -4.70
CA ARG A 40 -7.08 -7.55 -5.30
C ARG A 40 -7.02 -7.36 -6.81
N PRO A 41 -6.13 -8.09 -7.52
CA PRO A 41 -6.01 -7.98 -8.98
C PRO A 41 -7.27 -8.46 -9.70
N ASP A 42 -8.12 -9.22 -9.01
CA ASP A 42 -9.44 -9.69 -9.46
C ASP A 42 -10.50 -8.58 -9.52
N ARG A 43 -10.28 -7.45 -8.86
CA ARG A 43 -11.28 -6.37 -8.75
C ARG A 43 -10.92 -5.16 -9.62
N LYS A 44 -11.96 -4.50 -10.14
CA LYS A 44 -11.82 -3.19 -10.80
C LYS A 44 -11.49 -2.15 -9.73
N GLY A 45 -10.45 -1.35 -10.00
CA GLY A 45 -9.90 -0.37 -9.06
C GLY A 45 -8.71 -0.92 -8.29
N GLY A 46 -7.79 -0.04 -7.92
CA GLY A 46 -6.46 -0.41 -7.42
C GLY A 46 -5.38 0.12 -8.33
N VAL A 47 -4.32 0.72 -7.79
CA VAL A 47 -3.13 1.04 -8.60
C VAL A 47 -2.44 -0.28 -8.93
N ALA A 48 -2.59 -0.75 -10.17
CA ALA A 48 -2.09 -2.05 -10.62
C ALA A 48 -2.54 -3.26 -9.74
N GLY A 49 -3.73 -3.18 -9.15
CA GLY A 49 -4.29 -4.22 -8.27
C GLY A 49 -3.95 -4.09 -6.78
N LEU A 50 -3.17 -3.09 -6.36
CA LEU A 50 -3.00 -2.74 -4.96
C LEU A 50 -4.28 -2.06 -4.46
N LEU A 51 -4.95 -2.66 -3.47
CA LEU A 51 -6.20 -2.14 -2.94
C LEU A 51 -5.98 -1.31 -1.68
N MET A 52 -5.13 -1.79 -0.78
CA MET A 52 -4.94 -1.19 0.54
C MET A 52 -3.52 -1.39 1.02
N ARG A 53 -3.00 -0.41 1.75
CA ARG A 53 -1.82 -0.53 2.58
C ARG A 53 -2.18 -0.15 4.00
N GLN A 54 -1.95 -1.07 4.93
CA GLN A 54 -2.04 -0.83 6.35
C GLN A 54 -0.64 -0.51 6.88
N GLN A 55 -0.49 0.65 7.52
CA GLN A 55 0.75 1.08 8.13
C GLN A 55 0.46 1.67 9.50
N SER A 56 1.07 1.10 10.53
CA SER A 56 0.75 1.41 11.94
C SER A 56 -0.76 1.26 12.22
N GLN A 57 -1.47 2.35 12.49
CA GLN A 57 -2.92 2.38 12.75
C GLN A 57 -3.73 2.98 11.60
N GLN A 58 -3.10 3.25 10.46
CA GLN A 58 -3.73 3.90 9.32
C GLN A 58 -3.87 2.93 8.15
N ASN A 59 -5.06 2.90 7.56
CA ASN A 59 -5.35 2.16 6.34
C ASN A 59 -5.44 3.15 5.18
N THR A 60 -4.49 3.07 4.25
CA THR A 60 -4.53 3.80 2.99
C THR A 60 -5.17 2.93 1.92
N TYR A 61 -6.25 3.39 1.30
CA TYR A 61 -6.93 2.69 0.21
C TYR A 61 -6.59 3.33 -1.13
N TYR A 62 -6.26 2.50 -2.11
CA TYR A 62 -5.83 2.91 -3.44
C TYR A 62 -6.93 2.63 -4.47
N MET A 63 -8.15 3.09 -4.22
CA MET A 63 -9.24 2.93 -5.17
C MET A 63 -9.10 3.97 -6.28
N THR A 64 -8.98 3.49 -7.51
CA THR A 64 -9.02 4.31 -8.73
C THR A 64 -10.29 3.96 -9.49
N ASN A 65 -10.96 4.96 -10.05
CA ASN A 65 -11.97 4.68 -11.08
C ASN A 65 -11.26 4.33 -12.40
N HIS A 66 -12.02 3.84 -13.39
CA HIS A 66 -11.52 3.53 -14.74
C HIS A 66 -10.93 4.75 -15.49
N LEU A 67 -11.00 5.96 -14.89
CA LEU A 67 -10.43 7.21 -15.40
C LEU A 67 -9.06 7.53 -14.79
N GLY A 68 -8.53 6.67 -13.90
CA GLY A 68 -7.21 6.86 -13.29
C GLY A 68 -7.18 7.94 -12.19
N HIS A 69 -8.32 8.50 -11.78
CA HIS A 69 -8.37 9.46 -10.68
C HIS A 69 -8.21 8.71 -9.35
N GLY A 70 -7.03 8.78 -8.75
CA GLY A 70 -6.75 8.23 -7.43
C GLY A 70 -7.42 9.06 -6.34
N LYS A 71 -8.43 8.50 -5.66
CA LYS A 71 -9.03 9.15 -4.48
C LYS A 71 -8.35 8.63 -3.22
N TYR A 72 -7.30 9.32 -2.81
CA TYR A 72 -6.66 9.14 -1.52
C TYR A 72 -7.51 9.86 -0.44
N ARG A 73 -8.32 9.13 0.35
CA ARG A 73 -8.65 9.44 1.78
C ARG A 73 -9.84 8.64 2.32
N ASP A 74 -9.62 8.03 3.48
CA ASP A 74 -10.54 7.82 4.61
C ASP A 74 -12.00 7.44 4.31
N GLY A 75 -12.21 6.41 3.49
CA GLY A 75 -13.53 5.80 3.39
C GLY A 75 -13.60 4.70 2.36
N THR A 76 -14.60 3.84 2.51
CA THR A 76 -15.06 2.95 1.45
C THR A 76 -15.87 3.80 0.46
N TYR A 77 -15.66 3.66 -0.85
CA TYR A 77 -16.41 4.40 -1.88
C TYR A 77 -17.02 3.38 -2.86
N ASN A 78 -18.19 3.71 -3.43
CA ASN A 78 -18.83 2.86 -4.44
C ASN A 78 -18.15 3.01 -5.83
N GLU A 79 -18.59 2.22 -6.81
CA GLU A 79 -18.06 2.25 -8.19
C GLU A 79 -18.23 3.63 -8.88
N ASP A 80 -19.17 4.44 -8.43
CA ASP A 80 -19.40 5.82 -8.90
C ASP A 80 -18.51 6.87 -8.19
N GLY A 81 -17.64 6.45 -7.27
CA GLY A 81 -16.77 7.33 -6.51
C GLY A 81 -17.47 8.17 -5.43
N LYS A 82 -18.67 7.75 -4.98
CA LYS A 82 -19.38 8.29 -3.81
C LYS A 82 -18.88 7.62 -2.52
N LYS A 83 -18.72 8.41 -1.46
CA LYS A 83 -18.30 7.91 -0.14
C LYS A 83 -19.41 7.06 0.45
N LEU A 84 -19.14 5.79 0.68
CA LEU A 84 -19.97 4.92 1.52
C LEU A 84 -19.68 5.31 2.97
N ARG A 85 -20.64 5.98 3.61
CA ARG A 85 -20.64 6.13 5.07
C ARG A 85 -21.09 4.78 5.64
N CYS A 86 -20.20 4.13 6.39
CA CYS A 86 -20.60 3.14 7.38
C CYS A 86 -21.32 3.84 8.54
#